data_AF-A0A060YW18-F1
#
_entry.id   AF-A0A060YW18-F1
#
_cell.length_a   1.000
_cell.length_b   1.000
_cell.length_c   1.000
_cell.angle_alpha   90.00
_cell.angle_beta   90.00
_cell.angle_gamma   90.00
#
_symmetry.space_group_name_H-M   'P 1'
#
loop_
_entity.id
_entity.type
_entity.pdbx_description
1 polymer ?
#
loop_
_entity_poly.entity_id
_entity_poly.type
_entity_poly.pdbx_seq_one_letter_code
_entity_poly.pdbx_strand_id
1 'polypeptide(L)' 'VCSLDFSVMCVSVLVGNKSDLSSRKEVETSVAQEWAQSQGLQYHETSAKEMENCEAPFLSLAQLFHALYQDRLQTIQNLA' A
#
# COMPACT_ATOMS: atom_id res chain seq x y z
N VAL A 1 -20.57 -18.61 -17.83
CA VAL A 1 -20.58 -18.14 -16.41
C VAL A 1 -19.21 -18.22 -15.73
N CYS A 2 -18.11 -18.39 -16.48
CA CYS A 2 -16.76 -18.30 -15.92
C CYS A 2 -16.13 -16.96 -16.31
N SER A 3 -16.34 -15.96 -15.46
CA SER A 3 -15.56 -14.71 -15.46
C SER A 3 -15.20 -14.40 -14.02
N LEU A 4 -14.53 -15.36 -13.37
CA LEU A 4 -13.78 -15.08 -12.17
C LEU A 4 -12.43 -14.56 -12.65
N ASP A 5 -12.37 -13.25 -12.89
CA ASP A 5 -11.13 -12.50 -12.87
C ASP A 5 -10.65 -12.49 -11.40
N PHE A 6 -10.22 -13.66 -10.91
CA PHE A 6 -9.64 -13.82 -9.58
C PHE A 6 -8.17 -13.39 -9.67
N SER A 7 -7.96 -12.15 -10.13
CA SER A 7 -6.74 -11.43 -9.83
C SER A 7 -6.65 -11.43 -8.31
N VAL A 8 -5.69 -12.20 -7.78
CA VAL A 8 -5.36 -12.19 -6.35
C VAL A 8 -5.22 -10.72 -5.98
N MET A 9 -6.15 -10.19 -5.17
CA MET A 9 -6.02 -8.82 -4.66
C MET A 9 -4.82 -8.81 -3.71
N CYS A 10 -3.65 -8.58 -4.28
CA CYS A 10 -2.42 -8.43 -3.53
C CYS A 10 -2.42 -7.05 -2.87
N VAL A 11 -2.49 -7.06 -1.54
CA VAL A 11 -2.33 -5.85 -0.74
C VAL A 11 -0.98 -5.23 -1.06
N SER A 12 -1.00 -3.96 -1.47
CA SER A 12 0.18 -3.26 -1.98
C SER A 12 0.20 -1.82 -1.46
N VAL A 13 1.40 -1.26 -1.32
CA VAL A 13 1.65 0.15 -0.99
C VAL A 13 2.79 0.67 -1.85
N LEU A 14 2.78 1.96 -2.18
CA LEU A 14 3.89 2.62 -2.86
C LEU A 14 4.88 3.17 -1.83
N VAL A 15 6.16 2.89 -2.00
CA VAL A 15 7.23 3.36 -1.11
C VAL A 15 8.24 4.20 -1.88
N GLY A 16 8.30 5.49 -1.56
CA GLY A 16 9.35 6.40 -2.02
C GLY A 16 10.56 6.32 -1.09
N ASN A 17 11.46 5.37 -1.33
CA ASN A 17 12.65 5.21 -0.49
C ASN A 17 13.74 6.24 -0.84
N LYS A 18 14.67 6.44 0.11
CA LYS A 18 15.80 7.40 0.06
C LYS A 18 15.37 8.86 0.23
N SER A 19 14.37 9.12 1.09
CA SER A 19 13.91 10.48 1.42
C SER A 19 15.04 11.39 1.96
N ASP A 20 16.10 10.82 2.52
CA ASP A 20 17.29 11.52 3.00
C ASP A 20 18.07 12.27 1.90
N LEU A 21 17.93 11.85 0.63
CA LEU A 21 18.58 12.49 -0.52
C LEU A 21 17.73 13.63 -1.11
N SER A 22 17.18 14.51 -0.26
CA SER A 22 16.27 15.59 -0.67
C SER A 22 16.85 16.53 -1.74
N SER A 23 18.16 16.79 -1.70
CA SER A 23 18.87 17.59 -2.72
C SER A 23 18.95 16.94 -4.10
N ARG A 24 18.70 15.62 -4.20
CA ARG A 24 18.68 14.85 -5.44
C ARG A 24 17.26 14.33 -5.75
N LYS A 25 16.25 14.94 -5.16
CA LYS A 25 14.86 14.54 -5.36
C LYS A 25 14.44 14.86 -6.80
N GLU A 26 14.13 13.81 -7.56
CA GLU A 26 13.64 13.94 -8.95
C GLU A 26 12.12 13.81 -9.06
N VAL A 27 11.49 13.20 -8.04
CA VAL A 27 10.04 13.01 -7.99
C VAL A 27 9.48 13.79 -6.81
N GLU A 28 8.65 14.78 -7.09
CA GLU A 28 7.95 15.56 -6.07
C GLU A 28 6.98 14.68 -5.27
N THR A 29 6.87 14.94 -3.96
CA THR A 29 5.97 14.16 -3.08
C THR A 29 4.53 14.21 -3.58
N SER A 30 4.06 15.36 -4.07
CA SER A 30 2.70 15.51 -4.62
C SER A 30 2.46 14.61 -5.83
N VAL A 31 3.42 14.53 -6.76
CA VAL A 31 3.31 13.71 -7.97
C VAL A 31 3.24 12.22 -7.60
N ALA A 32 4.10 11.76 -6.70
CA ALA A 32 4.07 10.37 -6.23
C ALA A 32 2.77 10.04 -5.48
N GLN A 33 2.29 10.97 -4.65
CA GLN A 33 1.03 10.83 -3.92
C GLN A 33 -0.18 10.75 -4.86
N GLU A 34 -0.27 11.64 -5.84
CA GLU A 34 -1.33 11.63 -6.86
C GLU A 34 -1.30 10.34 -7.69
N TRP A 35 -0.10 9.88 -8.07
CA TRP A 35 0.05 8.62 -8.79
C TRP A 35 -0.41 7.44 -7.93
N ALA A 36 -0.01 7.36 -6.66
CA ALA A 36 -0.45 6.30 -5.75
C ALA A 36 -1.97 6.27 -5.61
N GLN A 37 -2.60 7.44 -5.43
CA GLN A 37 -4.05 7.57 -5.37
C GLN A 37 -4.73 7.10 -6.67
N SER A 38 -4.17 7.42 -7.84
CA SER A 38 -4.70 6.95 -9.13
C SER A 38 -4.66 5.43 -9.28
N GLN A 39 -3.75 4.75 -8.58
CA GLN A 39 -3.63 3.29 -8.54
C GLN A 39 -4.35 2.66 -7.34
N GLY A 40 -5.02 3.45 -6.49
CA GLY A 40 -5.66 2.95 -5.26
C GLY A 40 -4.68 2.50 -4.18
N LEU A 41 -3.45 3.02 -4.19
CA LEU A 41 -2.38 2.67 -3.27
C LEU A 41 -2.18 3.75 -2.20
N GLN A 42 -1.80 3.33 -0.99
CA GLN A 42 -1.22 4.25 0.00
C GLN A 42 0.24 4.54 -0.38
N TYR A 43 0.71 5.76 -0.05
CA TYR A 43 2.07 6.20 -0.32
C TYR A 43 2.81 6.53 0.98
N HIS A 44 4.06 6.11 1.06
CA HIS A 44 4.96 6.42 2.18
C HIS A 44 6.35 6.79 1.64
N GLU A 45 6.89 7.93 2.07
CA GLU A 45 8.31 8.26 1.89
C GLU A 45 9.12 7.70 3.06
N THR A 46 10.24 7.05 2.76
CA THR A 46 11.08 6.41 3.78
C THR A 46 12.56 6.65 3.51
N SER A 47 13.38 6.59 4.56
CA SER A 47 14.82 6.45 4.43
C SER A 47 15.27 5.19 5.15
N ALA A 48 15.60 4.16 4.39
CA ALA A 48 16.24 2.97 4.95
C ALA A 48 17.60 3.29 5.61
N LYS A 49 18.28 4.35 5.16
CA LYS A 49 19.58 4.78 5.68
C LYS A 49 19.47 5.45 7.05
N GLU A 50 18.52 6.37 7.18
CA GLU A 50 18.28 7.12 8.42
C GLU A 50 17.26 6.41 9.34
N MET A 51 16.77 5.23 8.93
CA MET A 51 15.71 4.48 9.60
C MET A 51 14.41 5.30 9.79
N GLU A 52 14.17 6.24 8.87
CA GLU A 52 13.03 7.15 8.92
C GLU A 52 11.82 6.51 8.24
N ASN A 53 10.68 6.52 8.96
CA ASN A 53 9.36 6.08 8.49
C ASN A 53 9.29 4.64 7.93
N CYS A 54 10.31 3.81 8.21
CA CYS A 54 10.44 2.48 7.61
C CYS A 54 9.36 1.50 8.09
N GLU A 55 8.78 1.70 9.28
CA GLU A 55 7.73 0.83 9.82
C GLU A 55 6.35 1.09 9.20
N ALA A 56 6.08 2.33 8.77
CA ALA A 56 4.76 2.74 8.31
C ALA A 56 4.23 1.92 7.12
N PRO A 57 5.01 1.62 6.05
CA PRO A 57 4.54 0.78 4.96
C PRO A 57 4.12 -0.62 5.41
N PHE A 58 4.85 -1.22 6.35
CA PHE A 58 4.53 -2.56 6.84
C PHE A 58 3.28 -2.57 7.72
N LEU A 59 3.12 -1.57 8.57
CA LEU A 59 1.91 -1.42 9.38
C LEU A 59 0.68 -1.23 8.50
N SER A 60 0.78 -0.37 7.47
CA SER A 60 -0.29 -0.17 6.49
C SER A 60 -0.64 -1.47 5.75
N LEU A 61 0.34 -2.23 5.28
CA LEU A 61 0.13 -3.53 4.64
C LEU A 61 -0.59 -4.52 5.58
N ALA A 62 -0.15 -4.60 6.84
CA ALA A 62 -0.76 -5.50 7.83
C ALA A 62 -2.23 -5.12 8.11
N GLN A 63 -2.51 -3.83 8.25
CA GLN A 63 -3.88 -3.33 8.46
C GLN A 63 -4.79 -3.61 7.27
N LEU A 64 -4.32 -3.32 6.06
CA LEU A 64 -5.07 -3.57 4.82
C LEU A 64 -5.37 -5.07 4.65
N PHE A 65 -4.38 -5.93 4.87
CA PHE A 65 -4.58 -7.38 4.80
C PHE A 65 -5.56 -7.87 5.86
N HIS A 66 -5.44 -7.39 7.11
CA HIS A 66 -6.35 -7.75 8.18
C HIS A 66 -7.80 -7.36 7.86
N ALA A 67 -8.02 -6.16 7.31
CA ALA A 67 -9.35 -5.71 6.90
C ALA A 67 -9.95 -6.61 5.80
N LEU A 68 -9.17 -6.95 4.76
CA LEU A 68 -9.61 -7.87 3.71
C LEU A 68 -9.94 -9.27 4.24
N TYR A 69 -9.16 -9.75 5.21
CA TYR A 69 -9.41 -11.03 5.86
C TYR A 69 -10.73 -11.01 6.65
N GLN A 70 -10.99 -9.94 7.41
CA GLN A 70 -12.24 -9.79 8.15
C GLN A 70 -13.47 -9.72 7.24
N ASP A 71 -13.39 -8.95 6.14
CA ASP A 71 -14.46 -8.86 5.14
C ASP A 71 -14.77 -10.23 4.51
N ARG A 72 -13.72 -10.99 4.19
CA ARG A 72 -13.87 -12.36 3.69
C ARG A 72 -14.55 -13.27 4.72
N LEU A 73 -14.17 -13.20 5.99
CA LEU A 73 -14.79 -13.99 7.05
C LEU A 73 -16.28 -13.66 7.19
N GLN A 74 -16.63 -12.38 7.20
CA GLN A 74 -18.02 -11.93 7.30
C GLN A 74 -18.85 -12.41 6.10
N THR A 75 -18.28 -12.34 4.88
CA THR A 75 -18.94 -12.85 3.68
C THR A 75 -19.23 -14.35 3.80
N ILE A 76 -18.26 -15.14 4.29
CA ILE A 76 -18.46 -16.58 4.50
C ILE A 76 -19.55 -16.84 5.55
N GLN A 77 -19.57 -16.07 6.64
CA GLN A 77 -20.59 -16.20 7.69
C GLN A 77 -22.00 -15.87 7.20
N ASN A 78 -22.15 -14.84 6.37
CA ASN A 78 -23.45 -14.44 5.83
C ASN A 78 -24.02 -15.42 4.78
N LEU A 79 -23.18 -16.32 4.25
CA LEU A 79 -23.57 -17.34 3.28
C LEU A 79 -23.96 -18.68 3.94
N ALA A 80 -23.69 -18.83 5.25
CA ALA A 80 -24.06 -19.99 6.06
C ALA A 80 -25.44 -19.78 6.73
#